data_AF-A0A377WGX7-F1
#
_entry.id   AF-A0A377WGX7-F1
#
_cell.length_a   1.000
_cell.length_b   1.000
_cell.length_c   1.000
_cell.angle_alpha   90.00
_cell.angle_beta   90.00
_cell.angle_gamma   90.00
#
_symmetry.space_group_name_H-M   'P 1'
#
loop_
_entity.id
_entity.type
_entity.pdbx_description
1 polymer ?
#
loop_
_entity_poly.entity_id
_entity_poly.type
_entity_poly.pdbx_seq_one_letter_code
_entity_poly.pdbx_strand_id
1 'polypeptide(L)'
;MAVPVGARLWQPKGCPECNFIGYRGRTGIHELLLIDDRVRAAIHRGENEITLIQQLGPAWQTLRHAGRDKALAGITSWEEVMRVTEQQTTESV
;
A
#
# COMPACT_ATOMS: atom_id res chain seq x y z
N MET A 1 6.50 -1.69 7.80
CA MET A 1 5.43 -2.15 6.88
C MET A 1 4.33 -2.99 7.55
N ALA A 2 4.49 -3.47 8.79
CA ALA A 2 3.43 -4.20 9.51
C ALA A 2 2.47 -3.26 10.27
N VAL A 3 1.24 -3.73 10.50
CA VAL A 3 0.30 -3.14 11.47
C VAL A 3 0.86 -3.38 12.89
N PRO A 4 0.93 -2.37 13.77
CA PRO A 4 1.43 -2.55 15.13
C PRO A 4 0.60 -3.57 15.92
N VAL A 5 1.26 -4.39 16.73
CA VAL A 5 0.57 -5.33 17.64
C VAL A 5 -0.28 -4.53 18.62
N GLY A 6 -1.55 -4.93 18.78
CA GLY A 6 -2.52 -4.21 19.61
C GLY A 6 -3.17 -3.00 18.93
N ALA A 7 -2.85 -2.70 17.67
CA ALA A 7 -3.56 -1.67 16.92
C ALA A 7 -5.03 -2.05 16.71
N ARG A 8 -5.92 -1.07 16.85
CA ARG A 8 -7.34 -1.23 16.55
C ARG A 8 -7.52 -1.29 15.03
N LEU A 9 -8.19 -2.34 14.56
CA LEU A 9 -8.60 -2.50 13.17
C LEU A 9 -10.12 -2.67 13.08
N TRP A 10 -10.64 -2.47 11.88
CA TRP A 10 -12.06 -2.59 11.57
C TRP A 10 -12.27 -3.72 10.58
N GLN A 11 -13.35 -4.46 10.79
CA GLN A 11 -13.77 -5.55 9.93
C GLN A 11 -15.07 -5.18 9.23
N PRO A 12 -15.22 -5.53 7.95
CA PRO A 12 -16.45 -5.28 7.22
C PRO A 12 -17.59 -6.09 7.84
N LYS A 13 -18.68 -5.41 8.19
CA LYS A 13 -19.92 -6.06 8.65
C LYS A 13 -21.06 -5.69 7.71
N GLY A 14 -21.72 -6.69 7.14
CA GLY A 14 -22.84 -6.49 6.22
C GLY A 14 -24.10 -6.01 6.94
N CYS A 15 -24.77 -5.02 6.37
CA CYS A 15 -26.09 -4.53 6.78
C CYS A 15 -26.92 -4.12 5.55
N PRO A 16 -28.23 -3.86 5.68
CA PRO A 16 -29.06 -3.43 4.55
C PRO A 16 -28.53 -2.17 3.83
N GLU A 17 -27.92 -1.22 4.54
CA GLU A 17 -27.43 0.03 3.95
C GLU A 17 -26.20 -0.13 3.04
N CYS A 18 -25.47 -1.24 3.22
CA CYS A 18 -24.35 -1.63 2.38
C CYS A 18 -24.67 -2.88 1.57
N ASN A 19 -25.95 -3.22 1.33
CA ASN A 19 -26.34 -4.43 0.60
C ASN A 19 -25.65 -5.71 1.12
N PHE A 20 -25.43 -5.77 2.43
CA PHE A 20 -24.75 -6.87 3.12
C PHE A 20 -23.29 -7.13 2.69
N ILE A 21 -22.63 -6.25 1.93
CA ILE A 21 -21.22 -6.43 1.52
C ILE A 21 -20.20 -5.92 2.54
N GLY A 22 -20.60 -5.04 3.46
CA GLY A 22 -19.74 -4.48 4.50
C GLY A 22 -18.86 -3.30 4.07
N TYR A 23 -19.08 -2.76 2.86
CA TYR A 23 -18.43 -1.55 2.35
C TYR A 23 -19.44 -0.67 1.61
N ARG A 24 -19.17 0.64 1.54
CA ARG A 24 -19.94 1.58 0.71
C ARG A 24 -19.03 2.65 0.14
N GLY A 25 -19.00 2.77 -1.18
CA GLY A 25 -18.06 3.64 -1.89
C GLY A 25 -16.68 3.01 -2.07
N ARG A 26 -15.74 3.79 -2.61
CA ARG A 26 -14.36 3.38 -2.89
C ARG A 26 -13.41 4.56 -2.66
N THR A 27 -12.16 4.27 -2.30
CA THR A 27 -11.11 5.27 -2.16
C THR A 27 -9.80 4.73 -2.72
N GLY A 28 -9.00 5.57 -3.37
CA GLY A 28 -7.73 5.17 -3.97
C GLY A 28 -6.58 5.12 -2.95
N ILE A 29 -5.69 4.14 -3.07
CA ILE A 29 -4.37 4.16 -2.46
C ILE A 29 -3.35 4.52 -3.55
N HIS A 30 -2.32 5.27 -3.20
CA HIS A 30 -1.40 5.84 -4.18
C HIS A 30 0.04 5.64 -3.73
N GLU A 31 0.91 5.42 -4.71
CA GLU A 31 2.36 5.33 -4.59
C GLU A 31 2.93 6.30 -5.62
N LEU A 32 3.73 7.27 -5.17
CA LEU A 32 4.17 8.40 -6.00
C LEU A 32 5.69 8.44 -6.11
N LEU A 33 6.25 7.93 -7.22
CA LEU A 33 7.69 7.89 -7.46
C LEU A 33 8.20 9.24 -7.92
N LEU A 34 8.90 9.93 -7.02
CA LEU A 34 9.59 11.17 -7.35
C LEU A 34 10.87 10.84 -8.12
N ILE A 35 11.00 11.41 -9.32
CA ILE A 35 12.20 11.27 -10.15
C ILE A 35 13.21 12.35 -9.74
N ASP A 36 13.97 12.06 -8.69
CA ASP A 36 15.12 12.85 -8.27
C ASP A 36 16.39 12.50 -9.09
N ASP A 37 17.52 13.13 -8.77
CA ASP A 37 18.78 12.89 -9.46
C ASP A 37 19.30 11.45 -9.29
N ARG A 38 18.99 10.77 -8.17
CA ARG A 38 19.38 9.38 -7.94
C ARG A 38 18.60 8.45 -8.85
N VAL A 39 17.27 8.59 -8.87
CA VAL A 39 16.39 7.81 -9.75
C VAL A 39 16.72 8.06 -11.21
N ARG A 40 16.96 9.31 -11.60
CA ARG A 40 17.40 9.66 -12.96
C ARG A 40 18.70 8.96 -13.35
N ALA A 41 19.68 8.94 -12.45
CA ALA A 41 20.96 8.29 -12.71
C ALA A 41 20.82 6.76 -12.81
N ALA A 42 19.97 6.14 -11.97
CA ALA A 42 19.67 4.71 -12.04
C ALA A 42 18.99 4.32 -13.37
N ILE A 43 18.04 5.13 -13.85
CA ILE A 43 17.41 4.95 -15.17
C ILE A 43 18.46 5.03 -16.28
N HIS A 44 19.34 6.02 -16.24
CA HIS A 44 20.42 6.16 -17.24
C HIS A 44 21.37 4.96 -17.28
N ARG A 45 21.60 4.31 -16.13
CA ARG A 45 22.44 3.11 -16.02
C ARG A 45 21.71 1.82 -16.39
N GLY A 46 20.40 1.88 -16.63
CA GLY A 46 19.59 0.69 -16.89
C GLY A 46 19.51 -0.25 -15.68
N GLU A 47 19.51 0.30 -14.46
CA GLU A 47 19.40 -0.50 -13.24
C GLU A 47 18.03 -1.21 -13.17
N ASN A 48 18.02 -2.41 -12.58
CA ASN A 48 16.79 -3.14 -12.34
C ASN A 48 15.95 -2.51 -11.21
N GLU A 49 14.67 -2.89 -11.15
CA GLU A 49 13.72 -2.37 -10.18
C GLU A 49 14.16 -2.56 -8.73
N ILE A 50 14.66 -3.74 -8.37
CA ILE A 50 15.10 -4.05 -7.00
C ILE A 50 16.18 -3.07 -6.54
N THR A 51 17.16 -2.82 -7.40
CA THR A 51 18.27 -1.89 -7.13
C THR A 51 17.75 -0.47 -6.96
N LEU A 52 16.79 -0.06 -7.81
CA LEU A 52 16.15 1.24 -7.71
C LEU A 52 15.38 1.40 -6.40
N ILE A 53 14.55 0.42 -6.02
CA ILE A 53 13.74 0.45 -4.80
C ILE A 53 14.61 0.56 -3.56
N GLN A 54 15.72 -0.19 -3.50
CA GLN A 54 16.68 -0.11 -2.40
C GLN A 54 17.28 1.30 -2.24
N GLN A 55 17.31 2.09 -3.32
CA GLN A 55 17.79 3.46 -3.27
C GLN A 55 16.71 4.43 -2.73
N LEU A 56 15.41 4.19 -2.91
CA LEU A 56 14.37 5.19 -2.57
C LEU A 56 14.32 5.58 -1.07
N GLY A 57 14.90 4.76 -0.19
CA GLY A 57 15.08 5.10 1.23
C GLY A 57 13.76 5.13 2.02
N PRO A 58 13.80 5.56 3.30
CA PRO A 58 12.67 5.42 4.23
C PRO A 58 11.50 6.38 3.96
N ALA A 59 11.71 7.44 3.18
CA ALA A 59 10.67 8.38 2.81
C ALA A 59 9.71 7.81 1.74
N TRP A 60 10.13 6.73 1.06
CA TRP A 60 9.31 6.04 0.07
C TRP A 60 8.07 5.41 0.70
N GLN A 61 6.90 5.80 0.21
CA GLN A 61 5.61 5.26 0.65
C GLN A 61 5.01 4.40 -0.46
N THR A 62 4.99 3.08 -0.24
CA THR A 62 4.38 2.12 -1.17
C THR A 62 2.86 2.11 -1.06
N LEU A 63 2.18 1.48 -2.03
CA LEU A 63 0.74 1.24 -2.00
C LEU A 63 0.29 0.57 -0.69
N ARG A 64 1.05 -0.40 -0.19
CA ARG A 64 0.74 -1.07 1.08
C ARG A 64 0.91 -0.15 2.29
N HIS A 65 1.88 0.76 2.28
CA HIS A 65 2.00 1.76 3.35
C HIS A 65 0.78 2.68 3.38
N ALA A 66 0.38 3.22 2.22
CA ALA A 66 -0.82 4.04 2.09
C ALA A 66 -2.10 3.29 2.51
N GLY A 67 -2.22 2.01 2.13
CA GLY A 67 -3.32 1.14 2.52
C GLY A 67 -3.36 0.87 4.02
N ARG A 68 -2.21 0.54 4.63
CA ARG A 68 -2.08 0.36 6.09
C ARG A 68 -2.59 1.58 6.85
N ASP A 69 -2.20 2.78 6.41
CA ASP A 69 -2.58 4.01 7.10
C ASP A 69 -4.10 4.24 7.01
N LYS A 70 -4.74 3.89 5.89
CA LYS A 70 -6.20 3.89 5.76
C LYS A 70 -6.89 2.82 6.61
N ALA A 71 -6.29 1.64 6.74
CA ALA A 71 -6.82 0.58 7.60
C ALA A 71 -6.74 0.97 9.07
N LEU A 72 -5.64 1.58 9.51
CA LEU A 72 -5.46 2.13 10.85
C LEU A 72 -6.37 3.34 11.15
N ALA A 73 -6.81 4.06 10.11
CA ALA A 73 -7.78 5.14 10.23
C ALA A 73 -9.25 4.65 10.17
N GLY A 74 -9.50 3.36 9.93
CA GLY A 74 -10.85 2.79 9.84
C GLY A 74 -11.61 3.11 8.56
N ILE A 75 -10.89 3.53 7.51
CA ILE A 75 -11.48 3.84 6.20
C ILE A 75 -11.71 2.57 5.37
N THR A 76 -10.85 1.57 5.55
CA THR A 76 -10.95 0.26 4.90
C THR A 76 -10.51 -0.84 5.89
N SER A 77 -10.68 -2.10 5.52
CA SER A 77 -10.18 -3.23 6.31
C SER A 77 -8.73 -3.57 5.95
N TRP A 78 -8.04 -4.28 6.83
CA TRP A 78 -6.68 -4.75 6.53
C TRP A 78 -6.71 -5.84 5.44
N GLU A 79 -7.74 -6.68 5.45
CA GLU A 79 -7.98 -7.73 4.47
C GLU A 79 -8.11 -7.16 3.06
N GLU A 80 -8.84 -6.05 2.90
CA GLU A 80 -9.00 -5.39 1.60
C GLU A 80 -7.68 -4.80 1.10
N VAL A 81 -6.86 -4.24 1.98
CA VAL A 81 -5.51 -3.73 1.65
C VAL A 81 -4.61 -4.86 1.18
N MET A 82 -4.62 -6.00 1.88
CA MET A 82 -3.83 -7.17 1.48
C MET A 82 -4.28 -7.68 0.11
N ARG A 83 -5.59 -7.80 -0.12
CA ARG A 83 -6.17 -8.24 -1.39
C ARG A 83 -5.73 -7.39 -2.59
N VAL A 84 -5.62 -6.06 -2.44
CA VAL A 84 -5.24 -5.17 -3.55
C VAL A 84 -3.74 -4.89 -3.65
N THR A 85 -2.93 -5.30 -2.67
CA THR A 85 -1.47 -5.09 -2.66
C THR A 85 -0.67 -6.39 -2.67
N GLU A 86 -1.31 -7.54 -2.93
CA GLU A 86 -0.68 -8.86 -2.87
C GLU A 86 0.51 -9.00 -3.83
N GLN A 87 0.39 -8.48 -5.06
CA GLN A 87 1.43 -8.58 -6.09
C GLN A 87 2.73 -7.84 -5.75
N GLN A 88 2.71 -6.84 -4.85
CA GLN A 88 3.95 -6.18 -4.39
C GLN A 88 4.85 -7.09 -3.54
N THR A 89 4.36 -8.26 -3.10
CA THR A 89 5.14 -9.18 -2.24
C THR A 89 5.89 -10.24 -3.04
N THR A 90 5.45 -10.52 -4.28
CA THR A 90 5.82 -11.76 -5.00
C THR A 90 6.96 -11.59 -6.01
N GLU A 91 7.40 -10.37 -6.27
CA GLU A 91 8.47 -10.07 -7.25
C GLU A 91 9.81 -9.72 -6.59
N SER A 92 9.96 -9.97 -5.29
CA SER A 92 11.18 -9.66 -4.52
C SER A 92 11.93 -10.88 -3.97
N VAL A 93 11.77 -12.06 -4.58
CA VAL A 93 12.58 -13.25 -4.26
C VAL A 93 13.55 -13.56 -5.40
#